data_AF-A0A2G7SNT2-F1
#
_entry.id   AF-A0A2G7SNT2-F1
#
_cell.length_a   1.000
_cell.length_b   1.000
_cell.length_c   1.000
_cell.angle_alpha   90.00
_cell.angle_beta   90.00
_cell.angle_gamma   90.00
#
_symmetry.space_group_name_H-M   'P 1'
#
loop_
_entity.id
_entity.type
_entity.pdbx_description
1 polymer ?
#
loop_
_entity_poly.entity_id
_entity_poly.type
_entity_poly.pdbx_seq_one_letter_code
_entity_poly.pdbx_strand_id
1 'polypeptide(L)'
;SAATAGAPVRISLVSLDDGRLLRQIAYQPDAVPATSWALPQREVNGISEILLDGPGHLLVLERSYSPGHGFGARLYRIGLEAPDTLALASFAQTPPQVAVKQLVADLSTVQPGRLDNMEAMSWGPPLPDGTRVLVFASDDNFNPAQANQILITAYRPSPPCAP
;
A
#
# COMPACT_ATOMS: atom_id res chain seq x y z
N SER A 1 15.23 7.31 17.12
CA SER A 1 13.96 6.74 17.62
C SER A 1 13.39 5.89 16.50
N ALA A 2 13.15 4.60 16.70
CA ALA A 2 12.49 3.79 15.68
C ALA A 2 10.99 4.16 15.69
N ALA A 3 10.44 4.53 14.54
CA ALA A 3 9.02 4.83 14.43
C ALA A 3 8.19 3.57 14.73
N THR A 4 7.18 3.69 15.58
CA THR A 4 6.28 2.57 15.92
C THR A 4 5.23 2.41 14.83
N ALA A 5 5.04 1.20 14.32
CA ALA A 5 3.97 0.93 13.38
C ALA A 5 2.60 1.16 14.03
N GLY A 6 1.62 1.63 13.27
CA GLY A 6 0.25 1.82 13.74
C GLY A 6 -0.45 0.50 14.07
N ALA A 7 -1.74 0.55 14.43
CA ALA A 7 -2.53 -0.66 14.61
C ALA A 7 -2.73 -1.41 13.27
N PRO A 8 -2.86 -2.75 13.28
CA PRO A 8 -3.25 -3.50 12.10
C PRO A 8 -4.60 -3.02 11.55
N VAL A 9 -4.70 -2.91 10.22
CA VAL A 9 -5.94 -2.62 9.49
C VAL A 9 -6.54 -3.91 8.93
N ARG A 10 -7.75 -3.81 8.37
CA ARG A 10 -8.42 -4.93 7.69
C ARG A 10 -8.54 -4.68 6.20
N ILE A 11 -8.19 -5.68 5.40
CA ILE A 11 -8.54 -5.73 3.98
C ILE A 11 -9.73 -6.68 3.85
N SER A 12 -10.82 -6.19 3.27
CA SER A 12 -12.10 -6.90 3.21
C SER A 12 -12.40 -7.33 1.78
N LEU A 13 -12.79 -8.59 1.62
CA LEU A 13 -13.41 -9.08 0.39
C LEU A 13 -14.92 -8.87 0.51
N VAL A 14 -15.50 -8.16 -0.45
CA VAL A 14 -16.94 -7.82 -0.49
C VAL A 14 -17.54 -8.45 -1.73
N SER A 15 -18.71 -9.08 -1.59
CA SER A 15 -19.54 -9.54 -2.69
C SER A 15 -20.14 -8.34 -3.42
N LEU A 16 -19.96 -8.26 -4.74
CA LEU A 16 -20.53 -7.17 -5.54
C LEU A 16 -22.03 -7.34 -5.79
N ASP A 17 -22.56 -8.57 -5.67
CA ASP A 17 -23.97 -8.86 -5.93
C ASP A 17 -24.88 -8.34 -4.81
N ASP A 18 -24.42 -8.47 -3.55
CA ASP A 18 -25.23 -8.20 -2.35
C ASP A 18 -24.52 -7.34 -1.30
N GLY A 19 -23.28 -6.91 -1.54
CA GLY A 19 -22.51 -6.07 -0.62
C GLY A 19 -22.01 -6.80 0.64
N ARG A 20 -22.19 -8.12 0.73
CA ARG A 20 -21.82 -8.88 1.93
C ARG A 20 -20.30 -9.01 2.06
N LEU A 21 -19.79 -8.83 3.28
CA LEU A 21 -18.41 -9.20 3.61
C LEU A 21 -18.24 -10.71 3.50
N LEU A 22 -17.36 -11.15 2.61
CA LEU A 22 -17.06 -12.56 2.38
C LEU A 22 -15.87 -13.04 3.22
N ARG A 23 -14.91 -12.16 3.48
CA ARG A 23 -13.68 -12.46 4.22
C ARG A 23 -12.99 -11.18 4.66
N GLN A 24 -12.23 -11.22 5.76
CA GLN A 24 -11.32 -10.14 6.14
C GLN A 24 -9.95 -10.68 6.54
N ILE A 25 -8.87 -10.06 6.07
CA ILE A 25 -7.52 -10.34 6.56
C ILE A 25 -6.95 -9.13 7.28
N ALA A 26 -6.11 -9.37 8.28
CA ALA A 26 -5.36 -8.31 8.94
C ALA A 26 -4.11 -7.95 8.13
N TYR A 27 -3.82 -6.65 8.02
CA TYR A 27 -2.63 -6.10 7.37
C TYR A 27 -1.96 -5.10 8.31
N GLN A 28 -0.63 -5.14 8.39
CA GLN A 28 0.14 -4.19 9.20
C GLN A 28 0.82 -3.16 8.28
N PRO A 29 0.35 -1.90 8.24
CA PRO A 29 1.08 -0.83 7.57
C PRO A 29 2.43 -0.58 8.24
N ASP A 30 3.41 -0.10 7.47
CA ASP A 30 4.68 0.34 8.04
C ASP A 30 4.49 1.59 8.93
N ALA A 31 5.46 1.82 9.81
CA ALA A 31 5.56 3.10 10.50
C ALA A 31 5.87 4.24 9.51
N VAL A 32 5.60 5.48 9.92
CA VAL A 32 5.96 6.65 9.13
C VAL A 32 7.48 6.67 8.91
N PRO A 33 7.98 6.73 7.65
CA PRO A 33 9.41 6.57 7.37
C PRO A 33 10.31 7.67 7.94
N ALA A 34 9.80 8.89 8.05
CA ALA A 34 10.55 10.06 8.53
C ALA A 34 9.70 10.88 9.51
N THR A 35 10.09 10.84 10.78
CA THR A 35 9.43 11.57 11.86
C THR A 35 9.99 12.99 11.96
N SER A 36 9.12 13.98 11.87
CA SER A 36 9.36 15.39 12.12
C SER A 36 9.23 15.70 13.61
N TRP A 37 10.34 16.11 14.23
CA TRP A 37 10.35 16.55 15.63
C TRP A 37 9.51 17.81 15.89
N ALA A 38 9.20 18.57 14.82
CA ALA A 38 8.56 19.88 14.93
C ALA A 38 7.02 19.81 14.96
N LEU A 39 6.39 18.81 14.31
CA LEU A 39 4.93 18.70 14.19
C LEU A 39 4.45 17.24 14.20
N PRO A 40 4.53 16.54 15.35
CA PRO A 40 4.22 15.11 15.45
C PRO A 40 2.77 14.73 15.11
N GLN A 41 1.83 15.67 15.02
CA GLN A 41 0.41 15.40 14.81
C GLN A 41 -0.04 15.31 13.34
N ARG A 42 0.86 15.45 12.36
CA ARG A 42 0.49 15.43 10.92
C ARG A 42 1.21 14.36 10.11
N GLU A 43 1.86 13.43 10.80
CA GLU A 43 2.54 12.29 10.19
C GLU A 43 1.57 11.15 10.01
N VAL A 44 1.43 10.68 8.78
CA VAL A 44 0.52 9.59 8.45
C VAL A 44 1.18 8.62 7.49
N ASN A 45 0.89 7.34 7.66
CA ASN A 45 1.13 6.30 6.67
C ASN A 45 -0.09 5.36 6.66
N GLY A 46 -0.53 4.99 5.47
CA GLY A 46 -1.70 4.13 5.31
C GLY A 46 -1.81 3.58 3.90
N ILE A 47 -2.72 2.61 3.71
CA ILE A 47 -3.03 2.07 2.40
C ILE A 47 -3.78 3.14 1.60
N SER A 48 -3.23 3.55 0.46
CA SER A 48 -3.90 4.44 -0.48
C SER A 48 -4.54 3.72 -1.65
N GLU A 49 -4.03 2.54 -2.03
CA GLU A 49 -4.54 1.76 -3.15
C GLU A 49 -4.23 0.25 -2.98
N ILE A 50 -5.11 -0.60 -3.52
CA ILE A 50 -4.94 -2.05 -3.63
C ILE A 50 -5.21 -2.53 -5.06
N LEU A 51 -4.32 -3.36 -5.60
CA LEU A 51 -4.46 -3.92 -6.95
C LEU A 51 -4.26 -5.43 -6.93
N LEU A 52 -5.08 -6.19 -7.65
CA LEU A 52 -4.93 -7.65 -7.73
C LEU A 52 -3.65 -8.04 -8.47
N ASP A 53 -2.83 -8.94 -7.89
CA ASP A 53 -1.61 -9.46 -8.50
C ASP A 53 -1.66 -10.97 -8.74
N GLY A 54 -2.65 -11.37 -9.54
CA GLY A 54 -2.93 -12.77 -9.81
C GLY A 54 -3.54 -13.51 -8.61
N PRO A 55 -3.70 -14.84 -8.70
CA PRO A 55 -4.34 -15.63 -7.66
C PRO A 55 -3.61 -15.51 -6.32
N GLY A 56 -4.36 -15.20 -5.26
CA GLY A 56 -3.86 -15.23 -3.89
C GLY A 56 -2.97 -14.07 -3.48
N HIS A 57 -2.77 -13.05 -4.33
CA HIS A 57 -1.88 -11.93 -4.01
C HIS A 57 -2.47 -10.57 -4.38
N LEU A 58 -2.12 -9.57 -3.59
CA LEU A 58 -2.43 -8.16 -3.87
C LEU A 58 -1.12 -7.35 -3.91
N LEU A 59 -1.11 -6.32 -4.73
CA LEU A 59 -0.28 -5.15 -4.56
C LEU A 59 -0.99 -4.17 -3.63
N VAL A 60 -0.26 -3.63 -2.65
CA VAL A 60 -0.73 -2.64 -1.68
C VAL A 60 0.19 -1.44 -1.77
N LEU A 61 -0.37 -0.29 -2.10
CA LEU A 61 0.34 0.99 -2.08
C LEU A 61 0.15 1.61 -0.69
N GLU A 62 1.25 1.74 0.04
CA GLU A 62 1.28 2.56 1.25
C GLU A 62 1.78 3.95 0.90
N ARG A 63 0.99 4.98 1.26
CA ARG A 63 1.35 6.38 1.10
C ARG A 63 1.60 7.01 2.46
N SER A 64 2.75 7.64 2.60
CA SER A 64 3.12 8.43 3.76
C SER A 64 3.18 9.92 3.46
N TYR A 65 2.90 10.75 4.46
CA TYR A 65 3.17 12.18 4.42
C TYR A 65 3.75 12.62 5.76
N SER A 66 4.82 13.43 5.72
CA SER A 66 5.29 14.15 6.90
C SER A 66 5.75 15.58 6.59
N PRO A 67 5.43 16.56 7.47
CA PRO A 67 5.89 17.94 7.30
C PRO A 67 7.42 18.03 7.22
N GLY A 68 7.92 18.70 6.18
CA GLY A 68 9.35 18.87 5.92
C GLY A 68 10.00 17.77 5.08
N HIS A 69 9.34 16.61 4.92
CA HIS A 69 9.80 15.53 4.05
C HIS A 69 8.89 15.29 2.83
N GLY A 70 7.64 15.74 2.90
CA GLY A 70 6.67 15.60 1.80
C GLY A 70 6.05 14.21 1.73
N PHE A 71 5.68 13.79 0.51
CA PHE A 71 5.09 12.48 0.26
C PHE A 71 6.15 11.39 0.08
N GLY A 72 5.79 10.20 0.57
CA GLY A 72 6.47 8.95 0.25
C GLY A 72 5.44 7.92 -0.18
N ALA A 73 5.85 6.97 -1.03
CA ALA A 73 4.98 5.89 -1.47
C ALA A 73 5.78 4.60 -1.62
N ARG A 74 5.30 3.51 -1.01
CA ARG A 74 5.92 2.19 -1.06
C ARG A 74 4.91 1.17 -1.56
N LEU A 75 5.35 0.38 -2.54
CA LEU A 75 4.59 -0.71 -3.08
C LEU A 75 4.98 -2.00 -2.36
N TYR A 76 3.99 -2.67 -1.78
CA TYR A 76 4.14 -4.00 -1.20
C TYR A 76 3.37 -5.02 -2.03
N ARG A 77 3.86 -6.26 -2.03
CA ARG A 77 3.12 -7.44 -2.46
C ARG A 77 2.76 -8.24 -1.23
N ILE A 78 1.49 -8.60 -1.09
CA ILE A 78 0.99 -9.40 0.04
C ILE A 78 0.37 -10.70 -0.44
N GLY A 79 0.50 -11.74 0.39
CA GLY A 79 -0.27 -12.96 0.26
C GLY A 79 -1.63 -12.87 0.96
N LEU A 80 -2.61 -13.61 0.45
CA LEU A 80 -3.97 -13.69 0.99
C LEU A 80 -4.16 -14.85 1.99
N GLU A 81 -3.10 -15.58 2.34
CA GLU A 81 -3.14 -16.76 3.22
C GLU A 81 -3.35 -16.46 4.72
N ALA A 82 -3.32 -15.19 5.13
CA ALA A 82 -3.57 -14.81 6.52
C ALA A 82 -4.94 -15.31 7.03
N PRO A 83 -5.08 -15.64 8.34
CA PRO A 83 -6.35 -16.10 8.88
C PRO A 83 -7.50 -15.13 8.66
N ASP A 84 -8.72 -15.67 8.49
CA ASP A 84 -9.92 -14.84 8.40
C ASP A 84 -10.23 -14.20 9.76
N THR A 85 -10.39 -12.89 9.73
CA THR A 85 -10.64 -12.02 10.87
C THR A 85 -12.08 -11.48 10.90
N LEU A 86 -12.93 -11.87 9.94
CA LEU A 86 -14.29 -11.34 9.81
C LEU A 86 -15.13 -11.50 11.09
N ALA A 87 -14.98 -12.64 11.78
CA ALA A 87 -15.69 -12.92 13.04
C ALA A 87 -15.11 -12.20 14.27
N LEU A 88 -13.93 -11.57 14.15
CA LEU A 88 -13.30 -10.86 15.26
C LEU A 88 -13.90 -9.46 15.39
N ALA A 89 -14.41 -9.11 16.56
CA ALA A 89 -14.96 -7.78 16.81
C ALA A 89 -13.87 -6.69 16.96
N SER A 90 -12.70 -7.05 17.46
CA SER A 90 -11.59 -6.12 17.73
C SER A 90 -10.24 -6.83 17.73
N PHE A 91 -9.17 -6.07 17.48
CA PHE A 91 -7.77 -6.52 17.60
C PHE A 91 -7.11 -6.08 18.92
N ALA A 92 -7.84 -5.40 19.81
CA ALA A 92 -7.26 -4.76 21.00
C ALA A 92 -6.71 -5.76 22.04
N GLN A 93 -7.37 -6.90 22.21
CA GLN A 93 -7.00 -7.88 23.25
C GLN A 93 -6.10 -9.00 22.70
N THR A 94 -6.27 -9.34 21.42
CA THR A 94 -5.50 -10.39 20.77
C THR A 94 -5.14 -9.91 19.38
N PRO A 95 -3.88 -9.48 19.17
CA PRO A 95 -3.39 -9.12 17.85
C PRO A 95 -3.56 -10.30 16.88
N PRO A 96 -4.14 -10.07 15.69
CA PRO A 96 -4.29 -11.12 14.70
C PRO A 96 -2.93 -11.48 14.08
N GLN A 97 -2.83 -12.67 13.51
CA GLN A 97 -1.79 -12.93 12.52
C GLN A 97 -2.06 -12.06 11.28
N VAL A 98 -1.08 -11.26 10.88
CA VAL A 98 -1.19 -10.33 9.74
C VAL A 98 -0.66 -10.98 8.46
N ALA A 99 -1.11 -10.47 7.31
CA ALA A 99 -0.62 -10.86 6.00
C ALA A 99 0.89 -10.66 5.87
N VAL A 100 1.57 -11.65 5.29
CA VAL A 100 2.98 -11.53 4.96
C VAL A 100 3.11 -10.54 3.81
N LYS A 101 3.94 -9.52 4.00
CA LYS A 101 4.19 -8.48 2.99
C LYS A 101 5.66 -8.44 2.59
N GLN A 102 5.89 -8.20 1.30
CA GLN A 102 7.21 -8.01 0.71
C GLN A 102 7.26 -6.62 0.06
N LEU A 103 8.29 -5.84 0.38
CA LEU A 103 8.54 -4.57 -0.32
C LEU A 103 8.92 -4.88 -1.78
N VAL A 104 8.18 -4.31 -2.72
CA VAL A 104 8.44 -4.41 -4.17
C VAL A 104 9.25 -3.20 -4.63
N ALA A 105 8.81 -2.00 -4.25
CA ALA A 105 9.46 -0.76 -4.66
C ALA A 105 9.22 0.34 -3.61
N ASP A 106 10.24 1.16 -3.39
CA ASP A 106 10.08 2.46 -2.75
C ASP A 106 10.09 3.53 -3.85
N LEU A 107 8.92 4.11 -4.16
CA LEU A 107 8.79 5.05 -5.27
C LEU A 107 9.56 6.35 -5.00
N SER A 108 9.91 6.64 -3.75
CA SER A 108 10.73 7.82 -3.43
C SER A 108 12.16 7.69 -3.96
N THR A 109 12.62 6.46 -4.22
CA THR A 109 13.88 6.20 -4.91
C THR A 109 13.79 6.37 -6.42
N VAL A 110 12.58 6.23 -6.97
CA VAL A 110 12.29 6.39 -8.41
C VAL A 110 12.07 7.87 -8.76
N GLN A 111 11.39 8.62 -7.90
CA GLN A 111 11.21 10.07 -8.04
C GLN A 111 11.62 10.83 -6.76
N PRO A 112 12.94 10.98 -6.49
CA PRO A 112 13.43 11.61 -5.27
C PRO A 112 12.93 13.05 -5.10
N GLY A 113 12.28 13.32 -3.97
CA GLY A 113 11.78 14.66 -3.61
C GLY A 113 10.67 15.20 -4.52
N ARG A 114 10.09 14.35 -5.37
CA ARG A 114 9.10 14.76 -6.38
C ARG A 114 7.81 13.98 -6.32
N LEU A 115 7.72 12.93 -5.51
CA LEU A 115 6.46 12.23 -5.32
C LEU A 115 5.40 13.16 -4.73
N ASP A 116 4.17 12.93 -5.18
CA ASP A 116 2.99 13.55 -4.62
C ASP A 116 2.04 12.49 -4.03
N ASN A 117 0.80 12.87 -3.78
CA ASN A 117 -0.25 12.07 -3.18
C ASN A 117 -0.67 10.86 -4.06
N MET A 118 0.18 9.83 -4.15
CA MET A 118 -0.06 8.62 -4.95
C MET A 118 -1.23 7.80 -4.38
N GLU A 119 -2.32 7.69 -5.16
CA GLU A 119 -3.60 7.13 -4.69
C GLU A 119 -4.25 6.17 -5.69
N ALA A 120 -3.61 5.90 -6.82
CA ALA A 120 -4.14 4.95 -7.78
C ALA A 120 -3.07 4.07 -8.41
N MET A 121 -3.48 2.86 -8.78
CA MET A 121 -2.67 1.89 -9.50
C MET A 121 -3.52 1.18 -10.55
N SER A 122 -2.92 0.89 -11.71
CA SER A 122 -3.57 0.06 -12.72
C SER A 122 -2.56 -0.74 -13.54
N TRP A 123 -2.99 -1.91 -14.01
CA TRP A 123 -2.24 -2.66 -15.00
C TRP A 123 -2.34 -1.99 -16.36
N GLY A 124 -1.19 -1.73 -16.97
CA GLY A 124 -1.10 -1.39 -18.38
C GLY A 124 -0.98 -2.65 -19.26
N PRO A 125 -0.73 -2.47 -20.57
CA PRO A 125 -0.54 -3.59 -21.48
C PRO A 125 0.69 -4.43 -21.11
N PRO A 126 0.71 -5.73 -21.48
CA PRO A 126 1.92 -6.53 -21.38
C PRO A 126 3.01 -5.97 -22.30
N LEU A 127 4.26 -6.06 -21.85
CA LEU A 127 5.45 -5.71 -22.63
C LEU A 127 5.92 -6.92 -23.47
N PRO A 128 6.71 -6.71 -24.55
CA PRO A 128 7.18 -7.80 -25.41
C PRO A 128 7.99 -8.89 -24.69
N ASP A 129 8.61 -8.55 -23.56
CA ASP A 129 9.38 -9.48 -22.71
C ASP A 129 8.50 -10.26 -21.72
N GLY A 130 7.17 -10.10 -21.77
CA GLY A 130 6.21 -10.74 -20.87
C GLY A 130 6.04 -10.05 -19.51
N THR A 131 6.82 -9.00 -19.22
CA THR A 131 6.58 -8.17 -18.03
C THR A 131 5.33 -7.32 -18.21
N ARG A 132 4.73 -6.83 -17.11
CA ARG A 132 3.53 -5.99 -17.17
C ARG A 132 3.87 -4.54 -16.89
N VAL A 133 3.19 -3.63 -17.57
CA VAL A 133 3.22 -2.21 -17.17
C VAL A 133 2.41 -2.05 -15.89
N LEU A 134 2.95 -1.33 -14.92
CA LEU A 134 2.22 -0.84 -13.76
C LEU A 134 2.23 0.68 -13.79
N VAL A 135 1.02 1.26 -13.80
CA VAL A 135 0.77 2.69 -13.83
C VAL A 135 0.36 3.14 -12.43
N PHE A 136 0.95 4.22 -11.95
CA PHE A 136 0.54 4.92 -10.74
C PHE A 136 0.01 6.31 -11.09
N ALA A 137 -0.95 6.80 -10.32
CA ALA A 137 -1.38 8.19 -10.39
C ALA A 137 -1.47 8.85 -9.02
N SER A 138 -1.23 10.16 -8.98
CA SER A 138 -1.49 11.00 -7.81
C SER A 138 -2.76 11.84 -7.98
N ASP A 139 -3.40 12.12 -6.85
CA ASP A 139 -4.49 13.10 -6.72
C ASP A 139 -3.94 14.40 -6.14
N ASP A 140 -4.08 15.52 -6.86
CA ASP A 140 -3.66 16.82 -6.36
C ASP A 140 -4.54 17.40 -5.23
N ASN A 141 -5.62 16.72 -4.82
CA ASN A 141 -6.59 17.18 -3.82
C ASN A 141 -7.14 18.60 -4.11
N PHE A 142 -7.14 19.04 -5.37
CA PHE A 142 -7.41 20.44 -5.77
C PHE A 142 -6.50 21.47 -5.08
N ASN A 143 -5.33 21.04 -4.60
CA ASN A 143 -4.35 21.87 -3.94
C ASN A 143 -3.29 22.34 -4.96
N PRO A 144 -3.12 23.66 -5.18
CA PRO A 144 -2.14 24.17 -6.16
C PRO A 144 -0.68 23.87 -5.79
N ALA A 145 -0.41 23.41 -4.56
CA ALA A 145 0.91 22.96 -4.14
C ALA A 145 1.17 21.47 -4.47
N GLN A 146 0.17 20.74 -4.96
CA GLN A 146 0.26 19.35 -5.37
C GLN A 146 0.10 19.23 -6.89
N ALA A 147 0.63 18.17 -7.46
CA ALA A 147 0.60 17.90 -8.88
C ALA A 147 -0.08 16.56 -9.18
N ASN A 148 -0.87 16.54 -10.26
CA ASN A 148 -1.28 15.29 -10.89
C ASN A 148 -0.07 14.67 -11.61
N GLN A 149 0.28 13.45 -11.22
CA GLN A 149 1.42 12.71 -11.74
C GLN A 149 0.95 11.39 -12.31
N ILE A 150 1.57 10.96 -13.39
CA ILE A 150 1.45 9.60 -13.93
C ILE A 150 2.85 9.01 -13.96
N LEU A 151 3.06 7.94 -13.20
CA LEU A 151 4.31 7.18 -13.20
C LEU A 151 4.07 5.81 -13.85
N ILE A 152 4.83 5.50 -14.90
CA ILE A 152 4.72 4.26 -15.66
C ILE A 152 5.99 3.45 -15.44
N THR A 153 5.83 2.21 -14.97
CA THR A 153 6.96 1.33 -14.65
C THR A 153 6.76 -0.06 -15.25
N ALA A 154 7.86 -0.80 -15.45
CA ALA A 154 7.80 -2.22 -15.73
C ALA A 154 7.77 -2.99 -14.40
N TYR A 155 6.73 -3.79 -14.18
CA TYR A 155 6.57 -4.64 -13.00
C TYR A 155 7.15 -6.04 -13.28
N ARG A 156 8.10 -6.43 -12.44
CA ARG A 156 8.70 -7.76 -12.42
C ARG A 156 8.42 -8.39 -11.05
N PRO A 157 7.47 -9.33 -10.94
CA PRO A 157 7.26 -10.00 -9.67
C PRO A 157 8.53 -10.78 -9.29
N SER A 158 8.94 -10.69 -8.04
CA SER A 158 9.91 -11.63 -7.49
C SER A 158 9.34 -13.06 -7.61
N PRO A 159 10.15 -14.09 -7.92
CA PRO A 159 9.68 -15.46 -7.84
C PRO A 159 9.14 -15.73 -6.42
N PRO A 160 8.10 -16.56 -6.26
CA PRO A 160 7.61 -16.92 -4.93
C PRO A 160 8.78 -17.49 -4.11
N CYS A 161 8.84 -17.16 -2.81
CA CYS A 161 9.80 -17.79 -1.91
C CYS A 161 9.73 -19.31 -2.11
N ALA A 162 10.89 -19.93 -2.34
CA ALA A 162 10.98 -21.38 -2.26
C ALA A 162 10.53 -21.84 -0.86
N PRO A 163 9.83 -22.98 -0.76
CA PRO A 163 9.36 -23.52 0.52
C PRO A 163 10.52 -23.81 1.49
#